data_AF-H6SPA2-F1
#
_entry.id   AF-H6SPA2-F1
#
_cell.length_a   1.000
_cell.length_b   1.000
_cell.length_c   1.000
_cell.angle_alpha   90.00
_cell.angle_beta   90.00
_cell.angle_gamma   90.00
#
_symmetry.space_group_name_H-M   'P 1'
#
loop_
_entity.id
_entity.type
_entity.pdbx_description
1 polymer ?
#
loop_
_entity_poly.entity_id
_entity_poly.type
_entity_poly.pdbx_seq_one_letter_code
_entity_poly.pdbx_strand_id
1 'polypeptide(L)' 'MIAEKCQAALAAPIPYKDHTLRIGLSIGSARFPTDATTAAALLAHADQAMYHAKHGRNT' A
#
# COMPACT_ATOMS: atom_id res chain seq x y z
N MET A 1 -13.03 0.16 -2.07
CA MET A 1 -12.17 -0.31 -0.96
C MET A 1 -11.42 0.86 -0.31
N ILE A 2 -10.97 0.76 0.96
CA ILE A 2 -10.15 1.83 1.58
C ILE A 2 -8.84 2.08 0.81
N ALA A 3 -8.23 1.02 0.27
CA ALA A 3 -7.03 1.11 -0.55
C ALA A 3 -7.18 2.05 -1.76
N GLU A 4 -8.31 2.00 -2.47
CA GLU A 4 -8.62 2.88 -3.61
C GLU A 4 -8.76 4.34 -3.16
N LYS A 5 -9.38 4.59 -2.00
CA LYS A 5 -9.49 5.95 -1.44
C LYS A 5 -8.12 6.52 -1.10
N CYS A 6 -7.24 5.73 -0.50
CA CYS A 6 -5.86 6.12 -0.24
C CYS A 6 -5.09 6.40 -1.54
N GLN A 7 -5.27 5.55 -2.56
CA GLN A 7 -4.63 5.75 -3.86
C GLN A 7 -5.11 7.03 -4.55
N ALA A 8 -6.41 7.31 -4.53
CA ALA A 8 -6.97 8.55 -5.08
C ALA A 8 -6.44 9.79 -4.34
N ALA A 9 -6.36 9.74 -3.01
CA ALA A 9 -5.84 10.83 -2.19
C ALA A 9 -4.35 11.12 -2.47
N LEU A 10 -3.56 10.10 -2.81
CA LEU A 10 -2.14 10.22 -3.11
C LEU A 10 -1.82 10.29 -4.62
N ALA A 11 -2.84 10.33 -5.48
CA ALA A 11 -2.66 10.42 -6.93
C ALA A 11 -2.29 11.83 -7.41
N ALA A 12 -2.62 12.85 -6.62
CA ALA A 12 -2.30 14.24 -6.94
C ALA A 12 -0.78 14.46 -6.97
N PRO A 13 -0.22 15.06 -8.03
CA PRO A 13 1.19 15.39 -8.07
C PRO A 13 1.58 16.38 -6.96
N ILE A 14 2.78 16.21 -6.42
CA ILE A 14 3.30 17.03 -5.32
C ILE A 14 4.26 18.07 -5.91
N PRO A 15 3.96 19.37 -5.85
CA PRO A 15 4.88 20.40 -6.28
C PRO A 15 6.07 20.49 -5.30
N TYR A 16 7.29 20.49 -5.83
CA TYR A 16 8.52 20.62 -5.05
C TYR A 16 9.56 21.39 -5.85
N LYS A 17 9.82 22.65 -5.45
CA LYS A 17 10.65 23.60 -6.22
C LYS A 17 10.14 23.69 -7.67
N ASP A 18 11.04 23.58 -8.64
CA ASP A 18 10.73 23.59 -10.08
C ASP A 18 10.36 22.19 -10.61
N HIS A 19 10.02 21.24 -9.72
CA HIS A 19 9.67 19.89 -10.09
C HIS A 19 8.24 19.53 -9.66
N THR A 20 7.63 18.62 -10.42
CA THR A 20 6.37 17.98 -10.08
C THR A 20 6.66 16.51 -9.77
N LEU A 21 6.54 16.13 -8.50
CA LEU A 21 6.80 14.77 -8.06
C LEU A 21 5.52 13.93 -8.16
N ARG A 22 5.66 12.69 -8.62
CA ARG A 22 4.60 11.67 -8.55
C ARG A 22 5.10 10.53 -7.68
N ILE A 23 4.29 10.13 -6.71
CA ILE A 23 4.60 9.01 -5.84
C ILE A 23 3.73 7.81 -6.20
N GLY A 24 4.31 6.62 -6.09
CA GLY A 24 3.57 5.37 -6.14
C GLY A 24 3.05 4.99 -4.76
N LEU A 25 1.95 4.25 -4.72
CA LEU A 25 1.40 3.66 -3.49
C LEU A 25 1.25 2.16 -3.68
N SER A 26 1.70 1.39 -2.68
CA SER A 26 1.50 -0.06 -2.56
C SER A 26 0.92 -0.32 -1.18
N ILE A 27 -0.20 -1.06 -1.12
CA ILE A 27 -0.92 -1.34 0.12
C ILE A 27 -1.06 -2.86 0.23
N GLY A 28 -0.62 -3.41 1.34
CA GLY A 28 -0.94 -4.77 1.75
C GLY A 28 -1.97 -4.76 2.87
N SER A 29 -2.82 -5.78 2.91
CA SER A 29 -3.85 -5.94 3.92
C SER A 29 -3.93 -7.39 4.36
N ALA A 30 -4.20 -7.60 5.64
CA ALA A 30 -4.54 -8.89 6.21
C ALA A 30 -5.86 -8.79 7.01
N ARG A 31 -6.59 -9.90 7.11
CA ARG A 31 -7.93 -9.99 7.67
C ARG A 31 -7.95 -11.00 8.82
N PHE A 32 -8.31 -10.55 10.01
CA PHE A 32 -8.69 -11.45 11.09
C PHE A 32 -10.07 -12.07 10.82
N PRO A 33 -10.30 -13.36 11.15
CA PRO A 33 -9.31 -14.36 11.54
C PRO A 33 -8.68 -15.10 10.33
N THR A 34 -9.12 -14.77 9.11
CA THR A 34 -8.79 -15.50 7.87
C THR A 34 -7.29 -15.66 7.63
N ASP A 35 -6.52 -14.59 7.79
CA ASP A 35 -5.09 -14.57 7.50
C ASP A 35 -4.25 -14.91 8.74
N ALA A 36 -4.72 -14.55 9.93
CA ALA A 36 -4.09 -14.88 11.20
C ALA A 36 -4.99 -14.53 12.39
N THR A 37 -4.69 -15.13 13.54
CA THR A 37 -5.41 -14.90 14.81
C THR A 37 -4.63 -14.07 15.82
N THR A 38 -3.39 -13.67 15.50
CA THR A 38 -2.57 -12.79 16.34
C THR A 38 -2.24 -11.49 15.59
N ALA A 39 -2.12 -10.39 16.32
CA ALA A 39 -1.78 -9.09 15.73
C ALA A 39 -0.40 -9.12 15.03
N ALA A 40 0.59 -9.80 15.63
CA ALA A 40 1.93 -9.92 15.05
C ALA A 40 1.90 -10.68 13.72
N ALA A 41 1.15 -11.78 13.64
CA ALA A 41 1.02 -12.53 12.39
C ALA A 41 0.22 -11.73 11.34
N LEU A 42 -0.86 -11.04 11.72
CA LEU A 42 -1.60 -10.17 10.79
C LEU A 42 -0.72 -9.06 10.20
N LEU A 43 0.14 -8.44 11.02
CA LEU A 43 1.10 -7.44 10.54
C LEU A 43 2.11 -8.04 9.56
N ALA A 44 2.67 -9.21 9.86
CA ALA A 44 3.59 -9.89 8.96
C ALA A 44 2.94 -10.24 7.62
N HIS A 45 1.71 -10.75 7.63
CA HIS A 45 0.96 -11.05 6.41
C HIS A 45 0.64 -9.79 5.60
N ALA A 46 0.23 -8.70 6.25
CA ALA A 46 -0.05 -7.42 5.59
C ALA A 46 1.23 -6.83 4.96
N ASP A 47 2.37 -6.92 5.62
CA ASP A 47 3.65 -6.45 5.08
C ASP A 47 4.08 -7.27 3.86
N GLN A 48 3.97 -8.60 3.93
CA GLN A 48 4.28 -9.47 2.80
C GLN A 48 3.38 -9.17 1.59
N ALA A 49 2.07 -8.99 1.80
CA ALA A 49 1.13 -8.57 0.75
C ALA A 49 1.48 -7.19 0.16
N MET A 50 1.99 -6.25 0.97
CA MET A 50 2.43 -4.94 0.52
C MET A 50 3.63 -5.06 -0.42
N TYR A 51 4.62 -5.89 -0.06
CA TYR A 51 5.75 -6.16 -0.95
C TYR A 51 5.32 -6.82 -2.25
N HIS A 52 4.39 -7.79 -2.24
CA HIS A 52 3.85 -8.35 -3.48
C HIS A 52 3.21 -7.27 -4.37
N ALA A 53 2.40 -6.38 -3.79
CA ALA A 53 1.80 -5.26 -4.52
C ALA A 53 2.86 -4.28 -5.06
N LYS A 54 3.95 -4.06 -4.32
CA LYS A 54 5.06 -3.18 -4.72
C LYS A 54 5.81 -3.70 -5.94
N HIS A 55 6.10 -5.00 -5.98
CA HIS A 55 6.81 -5.61 -7.10
C HIS A 55 5.95 -5.66 -8.38
N GLY A 56 4.64 -5.93 -8.26
CA GLY A 56 3.73 -5.95 -9.41
C GLY A 56 3.53 -4.59 -10.10
N ARG A 57 3.97 -3.48 -9.48
CA ARG A 57 3.93 -2.14 -10.08
C ARG A 57 5.19 -1.79 -10.87
N ASN A 58 6.25 -2.59 -10.73
CA ASN A 58 7.58 -2.38 -11.31
C ASN A 58 7.92 -3.39 -12.43
N THR A 59 6.98 -4.27 -12.78
CA THR A 59 7.01 -5.18 -13.94
C THR A 59 5.95 -4.75 -14.95
#